data_AF-A0A4R1EZN2-F1
#
_entry.id   AF-A0A4R1EZN2-F1
#
_cell.length_a   1.000
_cell.length_b   1.000
_cell.length_c   1.000
_cell.angle_alpha   90.00
_cell.angle_beta   90.00
_cell.angle_gamma   90.00
#
_symmetry.space_group_name_H-M   'P 1'
#
loop_
_entity.id
_entity.type
_entity.pdbx_description
1 polymer ?
#
loop_
_entity_poly.entity_id
_entity_poly.type
_entity_poly.pdbx_seq_one_letter_code
_entity_poly.pdbx_strand_id
1 'polypeptide(L)'
;MNSTFSTTTVSTLIPVTTVCKARLSIADIDRHYYQSHQLTLAHLSTETIRKNMMRIVAYIYSANDKLTVRNQKWHNDQPELLEHSADNQIKLWIDLGQPDFKRIKKACKLSKRVIVYSYNQNRTSDWWMKNKDRLNRFKNLEVYSVNANELEKLNNKRMSLNCVLQDGDLQITDGANNLLIERERLI
;
A
#
# COMPACT_ATOMS: atom_id res chain seq x y z
N MET A 1 -24.51 -44.44 -5.81
CA MET A 1 -24.64 -43.10 -6.42
C MET A 1 -24.19 -42.08 -5.39
N ASN A 2 -22.92 -41.65 -5.45
CA ASN A 2 -22.38 -40.65 -4.52
C ASN A 2 -22.47 -39.29 -5.20
N SER A 3 -23.36 -38.41 -4.73
CA SER A 3 -23.36 -37.01 -5.12
C SER A 3 -22.34 -36.25 -4.26
N THR A 4 -21.30 -35.77 -4.92
CA THR A 4 -20.31 -34.84 -4.39
C THR A 4 -20.96 -33.46 -4.25
N PHE A 5 -21.18 -33.02 -3.01
CA PHE A 5 -21.53 -31.63 -2.72
C PHE A 5 -20.31 -30.74 -2.96
N SER A 6 -20.38 -29.89 -3.99
CA SER A 6 -19.41 -28.82 -4.21
C SER A 6 -19.71 -27.67 -3.25
N THR A 7 -18.85 -27.46 -2.26
CA THR A 7 -18.90 -26.30 -1.37
C THR A 7 -18.46 -25.04 -2.13
N THR A 8 -19.44 -24.33 -2.70
CA THR A 8 -19.24 -22.96 -3.18
C THR A 8 -18.92 -22.09 -1.97
N THR A 9 -17.65 -21.68 -1.83
CA THR A 9 -17.24 -20.73 -0.80
C THR A 9 -17.86 -19.39 -1.14
N VAL A 10 -18.95 -19.02 -0.46
CA VAL A 10 -19.54 -17.69 -0.57
C VAL A 10 -18.52 -16.70 -0.02
N SER A 11 -17.83 -15.99 -0.91
CA SER A 11 -16.92 -14.91 -0.52
C SER A 11 -17.76 -13.80 0.12
N THR A 12 -17.77 -13.72 1.45
CA THR A 12 -18.44 -12.65 2.18
C THR A 12 -17.84 -11.30 1.79
N LEU A 13 -18.65 -10.41 1.20
CA LEU A 13 -18.25 -9.04 0.92
C LEU A 13 -18.09 -8.29 2.24
N ILE A 14 -16.91 -7.67 2.46
CA ILE A 14 -16.69 -6.82 3.65
C ILE A 14 -17.40 -5.48 3.41
N PRO A 15 -18.28 -5.02 4.33
CA PRO A 15 -18.99 -3.75 4.16
C PRO A 15 -18.04 -2.55 4.07
N VAL A 16 -18.29 -1.67 3.11
CA VAL A 16 -17.67 -0.35 3.04
C VAL A 16 -18.39 0.58 4.01
N THR A 17 -17.66 1.20 4.93
CA THR A 17 -18.21 2.12 5.92
C THR A 17 -18.15 3.58 5.47
N THR A 18 -17.12 3.95 4.70
CA THR A 18 -16.94 5.30 4.19
C THR A 18 -16.13 5.27 2.91
N VAL A 19 -16.45 6.15 1.96
CA VAL A 19 -15.62 6.42 0.78
C VAL A 19 -14.94 7.77 0.97
N CYS A 20 -13.61 7.77 0.87
CA CYS A 20 -12.81 9.00 0.91
C CYS A 20 -12.29 9.32 -0.49
N LYS A 21 -12.25 10.62 -0.83
CA LYS A 21 -11.62 11.12 -2.06
C LYS A 21 -10.38 11.93 -1.69
N ALA A 22 -9.24 11.61 -2.28
CA ALA A 22 -8.00 12.35 -2.09
C ALA A 22 -7.55 12.96 -3.41
N ARG A 23 -7.41 14.28 -3.45
CA ARG A 23 -6.67 14.98 -4.50
C ARG A 23 -5.23 15.14 -4.00
N LEU A 24 -4.28 14.65 -4.78
CA LEU A 24 -2.86 14.72 -4.47
C LEU A 24 -2.18 15.64 -5.48
N SER A 25 -1.40 16.60 -5.00
CA SER A 25 -0.43 17.34 -5.80
C SER A 25 0.95 16.86 -5.41
N ILE A 26 1.57 16.03 -6.25
CA ILE A 26 2.85 15.38 -5.97
C ILE A 26 3.97 16.12 -6.68
N ALA A 27 4.94 16.60 -5.90
CA ALA A 27 6.22 17.10 -6.36
C ALA A 27 7.32 16.16 -5.86
N ASP A 28 7.68 15.18 -6.68
CA ASP A 28 8.75 14.24 -6.39
C ASP A 28 10.02 14.67 -7.11
N ILE A 29 10.91 15.27 -6.32
CA ILE A 29 12.15 15.86 -6.79
C ILE A 29 13.11 14.74 -7.19
N ASP A 30 13.16 13.66 -6.41
CA ASP A 30 14.05 12.51 -6.61
C ASP A 30 13.83 11.83 -7.98
N ARG A 31 12.58 11.74 -8.43
CA ARG A 31 12.20 11.13 -9.71
C ARG A 31 11.86 12.15 -10.81
N HIS A 32 11.97 13.45 -10.52
CA HIS A 32 11.46 14.54 -11.37
C HIS A 32 9.99 14.34 -11.80
N TYR A 33 9.15 13.88 -10.87
CA TYR A 33 7.75 13.55 -11.12
C TYR A 33 6.81 14.57 -10.47
N TYR A 34 6.22 15.42 -11.31
CA TYR A 34 5.33 16.51 -10.89
C TYR A 34 3.94 16.29 -11.48
N GLN A 35 3.04 15.68 -10.72
CA GLN A 35 1.73 15.27 -11.22
C GLN A 35 0.62 15.42 -10.18
N SER A 36 -0.60 15.63 -10.68
CA SER A 36 -1.81 15.60 -9.87
C SER A 36 -2.55 14.29 -10.02
N HIS A 37 -2.96 13.70 -8.89
CA HIS A 37 -3.72 12.44 -8.86
C HIS A 37 -5.01 12.59 -8.09
N GLN A 38 -6.02 11.79 -8.46
CA GLN A 38 -7.25 11.69 -7.70
C GLN A 38 -7.52 10.23 -7.32
N LEU A 39 -7.49 9.94 -6.03
CA LEU A 39 -7.77 8.62 -5.48
C LEU A 39 -9.18 8.57 -4.89
N THR A 40 -9.83 7.43 -5.06
CA THR A 40 -11.07 7.08 -4.36
C THR A 40 -10.82 5.84 -3.53
N LEU A 41 -10.89 5.97 -2.21
CA LEU A 41 -10.54 4.93 -1.25
C LEU A 41 -11.82 4.44 -0.57
N ALA A 42 -12.09 3.14 -0.66
CA ALA A 42 -13.15 2.50 0.10
C ALA A 42 -12.59 2.06 1.46
N HIS A 43 -13.06 2.67 2.54
CA HIS A 43 -12.78 2.22 3.89
C HIS A 43 -13.65 1.01 4.22
N LEU A 44 -13.02 -0.14 4.46
CA LEU A 44 -13.70 -1.34 4.90
C LEU A 44 -13.87 -1.34 6.42
N SER A 45 -14.96 -1.91 6.93
CA SER A 45 -15.26 -1.94 8.37
C SER A 45 -14.19 -2.62 9.24
N THR A 46 -13.38 -3.49 8.65
CA THR A 46 -12.30 -4.22 9.33
C THR A 46 -10.96 -3.48 9.32
N GLU A 47 -10.90 -2.32 8.69
CA GLU A 47 -9.64 -1.59 8.47
C GLU A 47 -9.51 -0.40 9.41
N THR A 48 -8.26 -0.04 9.71
CA THR A 48 -7.98 1.17 10.46
C THR A 48 -7.83 2.35 9.52
N ILE A 49 -8.13 3.56 10.02
CA ILE A 49 -7.88 4.81 9.29
C ILE A 49 -6.40 4.90 8.88
N ARG A 50 -5.48 4.51 9.77
CA ARG A 50 -4.04 4.44 9.48
C ARG A 50 -3.73 3.62 8.24
N LYS A 51 -4.32 2.43 8.10
CA LYS A 51 -4.08 1.56 6.94
C LYS A 51 -4.53 2.25 5.64
N ASN A 52 -5.67 2.92 5.67
CA ASN A 52 -6.18 3.70 4.54
C ASN A 52 -5.23 4.83 4.15
N MET A 53 -4.76 5.60 5.12
CA MET A 53 -3.81 6.68 4.85
C MET A 53 -2.46 6.13 4.38
N MET A 54 -2.04 4.96 4.87
CA MET A 54 -0.83 4.30 4.36
C MET A 54 -0.94 3.86 2.91
N ARG A 55 -2.15 3.61 2.38
CA ARG A 55 -2.34 3.41 0.93
C ARG A 55 -2.02 4.68 0.15
N ILE A 56 -2.40 5.84 0.67
CA ILE A 56 -2.06 7.15 0.06
C ILE A 56 -0.54 7.35 0.08
N VAL A 57 0.11 7.12 1.23
CA VAL A 57 1.57 7.23 1.36
C VAL A 57 2.29 6.30 0.38
N ALA A 58 1.91 5.02 0.35
CA ALA A 58 2.49 4.04 -0.57
C ALA A 58 2.24 4.38 -2.05
N TYR A 59 1.06 4.96 -2.36
CA TYR A 59 0.75 5.48 -3.68
C TYR A 59 1.71 6.60 -4.05
N ILE A 60 1.91 7.59 -3.18
CA ILE A 60 2.77 8.76 -3.44
C ILE A 60 4.22 8.30 -3.72
N TYR A 61 4.78 7.45 -2.86
CA TYR A 61 6.13 6.88 -3.05
C TYR A 61 6.29 6.08 -4.35
N SER A 62 5.20 5.56 -4.91
CA SER A 62 5.21 4.69 -6.09
C SER A 62 4.47 5.30 -7.27
N ALA A 63 4.12 6.59 -7.20
CA ALA A 63 3.12 7.22 -8.04
C ALA A 63 3.45 7.09 -9.52
N ASN A 64 2.44 6.66 -10.28
CA ASN A 64 2.40 6.65 -11.73
C ASN A 64 0.94 6.43 -12.18
N ASP A 65 0.66 6.73 -13.45
CA ASP A 65 -0.72 6.75 -13.98
C ASP A 65 -1.37 5.36 -14.08
N LYS A 66 -0.58 4.28 -14.00
CA LYS A 66 -1.04 2.89 -14.08
C LYS A 66 -1.19 2.22 -12.72
N LEU A 67 -0.72 2.87 -11.64
CA LEU A 67 -0.83 2.34 -10.30
C LEU A 67 -2.28 2.45 -9.83
N THR A 68 -2.84 1.32 -9.38
CA THR A 68 -4.21 1.25 -8.89
C THR A 68 -4.22 0.92 -7.41
N VAL A 69 -5.11 1.57 -6.66
CA VAL A 69 -5.33 1.26 -5.24
C VAL A 69 -6.45 0.24 -5.13
N ARG A 70 -6.31 -0.66 -4.14
CA ARG A 70 -7.32 -1.66 -3.81
C ARG A 70 -8.70 -1.03 -3.66
N ASN A 71 -9.70 -1.68 -4.27
CA ASN A 71 -11.10 -1.29 -4.15
C ASN A 71 -11.96 -2.47 -3.69
N GLN A 72 -13.24 -2.19 -3.41
CA GLN A 72 -14.18 -3.17 -2.84
C GLN A 72 -14.47 -4.39 -3.73
N LYS A 73 -14.09 -4.36 -5.01
CA LYS A 73 -14.29 -5.47 -5.95
C LYS A 73 -13.08 -6.43 -6.00
N TRP A 74 -11.98 -6.09 -5.34
CA TRP A 74 -10.75 -6.87 -5.38
C TRP A 74 -10.88 -8.14 -4.55
N HIS A 75 -10.34 -9.25 -5.06
CA HIS A 75 -10.25 -10.50 -4.31
C HIS A 75 -9.34 -10.35 -3.08
N ASN A 76 -9.56 -11.17 -2.06
CA ASN A 76 -8.82 -11.11 -0.79
C ASN A 76 -7.30 -11.35 -0.94
N ASP A 77 -6.88 -11.98 -2.04
CA ASP A 77 -5.49 -12.32 -2.29
C ASP A 77 -4.73 -11.26 -3.10
N GLN A 78 -5.40 -10.17 -3.52
CA GLN A 78 -4.76 -9.03 -4.19
C GLN A 78 -4.02 -8.11 -3.22
N PRO A 79 -3.03 -7.33 -3.70
CA PRO A 79 -2.30 -6.38 -2.87
C PRO A 79 -3.14 -5.17 -2.47
N GLU A 80 -2.52 -4.26 -1.73
CA GLU A 80 -3.09 -2.95 -1.43
C GLU A 80 -2.95 -1.98 -2.61
N LEU A 81 -1.87 -2.09 -3.39
CA LEU A 81 -1.72 -1.39 -4.66
C LEU A 81 -1.12 -2.33 -5.73
N LEU A 82 -1.55 -2.15 -6.97
CA LEU A 82 -1.19 -3.01 -8.10
C LEU A 82 -0.97 -2.19 -9.36
N GLU A 83 0.09 -2.48 -10.09
CA GLU A 83 0.33 -1.99 -11.45
C GLU A 83 0.42 -3.17 -12.41
N HIS A 84 -0.37 -3.15 -13.48
CA HIS A 84 -0.24 -4.07 -14.61
C HIS A 84 0.51 -3.40 -15.76
N SER A 85 1.31 -4.17 -16.49
CA SER A 85 1.82 -3.76 -17.79
C SER A 85 0.75 -3.95 -18.88
N ALA A 86 1.03 -3.46 -20.09
CA ALA A 86 0.10 -3.52 -21.21
C ALA A 86 -0.24 -4.96 -21.65
N ASP A 87 0.65 -5.91 -21.36
CA ASP A 87 0.48 -7.35 -21.57
C ASP A 87 -0.19 -8.06 -20.39
N ASN A 88 -0.80 -7.30 -19.47
CA ASN A 88 -1.51 -7.77 -18.28
C ASN A 88 -0.62 -8.51 -17.24
N GLN A 89 0.70 -8.48 -17.36
CA GLN A 89 1.60 -8.97 -16.31
C GLN A 89 1.59 -8.03 -15.10
N ILE A 90 1.75 -8.58 -13.89
CA ILE A 90 1.88 -7.74 -12.69
C ILE A 90 3.28 -7.13 -12.68
N LYS A 91 3.34 -5.83 -12.90
CA LYS A 91 4.59 -5.07 -12.86
C LYS A 91 4.98 -4.70 -11.44
N LEU A 92 4.02 -4.22 -10.64
CA LEU A 92 4.25 -3.79 -9.27
C LEU A 92 3.17 -4.34 -8.34
N TRP A 93 3.59 -4.92 -7.22
CA TRP A 93 2.74 -5.41 -6.14
C TRP A 93 3.14 -4.72 -4.83
N ILE A 94 2.21 -4.06 -4.16
CA ILE A 94 2.48 -3.37 -2.90
C ILE A 94 1.59 -3.89 -1.78
N ASP A 95 2.21 -4.40 -0.72
CA ASP A 95 1.52 -4.77 0.51
C ASP A 95 1.86 -3.81 1.66
N LEU A 96 0.91 -3.67 2.58
CA LEU A 96 1.05 -2.83 3.77
C LEU A 96 1.05 -3.69 5.04
N GLY A 97 1.88 -3.31 6.01
CA GLY A 97 1.96 -3.95 7.32
C GLY A 97 3.03 -5.05 7.37
N GLN A 98 2.70 -6.17 8.02
CA GLN A 98 3.63 -7.28 8.28
C GLN A 98 3.11 -8.59 7.63
N PRO A 99 3.06 -8.68 6.29
CA PRO A 99 2.57 -9.87 5.60
C PRO A 99 3.43 -11.10 5.94
N ASP A 100 2.80 -12.28 5.98
CA ASP A 100 3.55 -13.51 6.23
C ASP A 100 4.46 -13.88 5.04
N PHE A 101 5.42 -14.77 5.28
CA PHE A 101 6.35 -15.22 4.25
C PHE A 101 5.61 -15.86 3.05
N LYS A 102 4.49 -16.56 3.27
CA LYS A 102 3.75 -17.24 2.20
C LYS A 102 3.18 -16.22 1.21
N ARG A 103 2.61 -15.11 1.70
CA ARG A 103 2.09 -14.00 0.91
C ARG A 103 3.21 -13.33 0.11
N ILE A 104 4.32 -13.00 0.75
CA ILE A 104 5.44 -12.32 0.06
C ILE A 104 6.05 -13.22 -1.01
N LYS A 105 6.24 -14.51 -0.72
CA LYS A 105 6.72 -15.49 -1.71
C LYS A 105 5.76 -15.60 -2.90
N LYS A 106 4.44 -15.57 -2.67
CA LYS A 106 3.44 -15.55 -3.75
C LYS A 106 3.57 -14.28 -4.58
N ALA A 107 3.62 -13.11 -3.94
CA ALA A 107 3.77 -11.82 -4.62
C ALA A 107 5.03 -11.77 -5.49
N CYS A 108 6.18 -12.23 -4.97
CA CYS A 108 7.46 -12.22 -5.68
C CYS A 108 7.47 -13.17 -6.88
N LYS A 109 6.65 -14.23 -6.87
CA LYS A 109 6.50 -15.14 -8.02
C LYS A 109 5.59 -14.55 -9.11
N LEU A 110 4.59 -13.77 -8.73
CA LEU A 110 3.59 -13.26 -9.66
C LEU A 110 3.97 -11.91 -10.28
N SER A 111 4.92 -11.19 -9.68
CA SER A 111 5.16 -9.77 -9.97
C SER A 111 6.61 -9.48 -10.35
N LYS A 112 6.83 -8.50 -11.22
CA LYS A 112 8.20 -8.05 -11.57
C LYS A 112 8.88 -7.32 -10.41
N ARG A 113 8.13 -6.56 -9.61
CA ARG A 113 8.59 -5.83 -8.42
C ARG A 113 7.57 -5.96 -7.30
N VAL A 114 8.06 -6.18 -6.08
CA VAL A 114 7.25 -6.25 -4.86
C VAL A 114 7.79 -5.26 -3.85
N ILE A 115 6.90 -4.47 -3.26
CA ILE A 115 7.25 -3.55 -2.17
C ILE A 115 6.36 -3.87 -0.96
N VAL A 116 6.96 -3.95 0.22
CA VAL A 116 6.23 -4.04 1.48
C VAL A 116 6.52 -2.79 2.31
N TYR A 117 5.48 -2.02 2.63
CA TYR A 117 5.58 -0.91 3.57
C TYR A 117 5.04 -1.32 4.94
N SER A 118 5.94 -1.53 5.89
CA SER A 118 5.61 -1.83 7.28
C SER A 118 5.59 -0.54 8.09
N TYR A 119 4.52 -0.27 8.84
CA TYR A 119 4.27 1.07 9.43
C TYR A 119 3.94 1.04 10.93
N ASN A 120 4.37 -0.01 11.63
CA ASN A 120 4.25 -0.13 13.08
C ASN A 120 5.60 -0.55 13.63
N GLN A 121 6.40 0.39 14.15
CA GLN A 121 7.83 0.18 14.44
C GLN A 121 8.08 -1.08 15.30
N ASN A 122 7.37 -1.23 16.42
CA ASN A 122 7.52 -2.39 17.31
C ASN A 122 7.23 -3.71 16.58
N ARG A 123 6.10 -3.81 15.86
CA ARG A 123 5.77 -5.03 15.11
C ARG A 123 6.67 -5.26 13.91
N THR A 124 7.22 -4.19 13.33
CA THR A 124 8.12 -4.24 12.18
C THR A 124 9.43 -4.92 12.57
N SER A 125 10.03 -4.52 13.70
CA SER A 125 11.29 -5.10 14.19
C SER A 125 11.17 -6.61 14.42
N ASP A 126 10.15 -7.04 15.18
CA ASP A 126 9.91 -8.46 15.47
C ASP A 126 9.64 -9.28 14.21
N TRP A 127 8.80 -8.76 13.31
CA TRP A 127 8.49 -9.42 12.04
C TRP A 127 9.72 -9.51 11.15
N TRP A 128 10.52 -8.45 11.08
CA TRP A 128 11.72 -8.40 10.25
C TRP A 128 12.77 -9.40 10.73
N MET A 129 13.05 -9.42 12.03
CA MET A 129 14.02 -10.35 12.63
C MET A 129 13.67 -11.82 12.38
N LYS A 130 12.37 -12.16 12.36
CA LYS A 130 11.90 -13.52 12.07
C LYS A 130 11.99 -13.93 10.60
N ASN A 131 12.03 -12.96 9.67
CA ASN A 131 11.85 -13.24 8.24
C ASN A 131 13.06 -12.84 7.35
N LYS A 132 13.94 -11.94 7.81
CA LYS A 132 15.00 -11.31 7.01
C LYS A 132 15.83 -12.31 6.18
N ASP A 133 16.31 -13.39 6.78
CA ASP A 133 17.21 -14.36 6.11
C ASP A 133 16.52 -15.08 4.93
N ARG A 134 15.20 -15.27 5.04
CA ARG A 134 14.40 -15.90 3.99
C ARG A 134 13.96 -14.90 2.93
N LEU A 135 13.71 -13.65 3.33
CA LEU A 135 13.25 -12.58 2.44
C LEU A 135 14.38 -12.00 1.59
N ASN A 136 15.61 -11.91 2.13
CA ASN A 136 16.83 -11.49 1.43
C ASN A 136 17.12 -12.24 0.12
N ARG A 137 16.51 -13.42 -0.07
CA ARG A 137 16.68 -14.25 -1.27
C ARG A 137 15.90 -13.74 -2.48
N PHE A 138 14.88 -12.90 -2.28
CA PHE A 138 14.04 -12.38 -3.35
C PHE A 138 14.67 -11.11 -3.94
N LYS A 139 15.22 -11.21 -5.16
CA LYS A 139 15.87 -10.09 -5.86
C LYS A 139 14.91 -8.97 -6.29
N ASN A 140 13.61 -9.25 -6.31
CA ASN A 140 12.56 -8.33 -6.72
C ASN A 140 11.72 -7.82 -5.54
N LEU A 141 12.19 -7.99 -4.31
CA LEU A 141 11.52 -7.56 -3.10
C LEU A 141 12.25 -6.37 -2.49
N GLU A 142 11.48 -5.33 -2.18
CA GLU A 142 11.89 -4.21 -1.34
C GLU A 142 11.02 -4.18 -0.09
N VAL A 143 11.62 -3.87 1.05
CA VAL A 143 10.88 -3.72 2.31
C VAL A 143 11.29 -2.42 2.97
N TYR A 144 10.30 -1.62 3.33
CA TYR A 144 10.50 -0.35 4.03
C TYR A 144 9.79 -0.36 5.38
N SER A 145 10.50 0.12 6.41
CA SER A 145 9.90 0.54 7.67
C SER A 145 9.51 2.01 7.56
N VAL A 146 8.25 2.36 7.76
CA VAL A 146 7.73 3.72 7.61
C VAL A 146 7.31 4.26 8.97
N ASN A 147 7.78 5.46 9.29
CA ASN A 147 7.29 6.21 10.44
C ASN A 147 5.96 6.89 10.07
N ALA A 148 4.85 6.22 10.36
CA ALA A 148 3.49 6.67 10.03
C ALA A 148 2.75 7.25 11.25
N ASN A 149 3.50 7.87 12.17
CA ASN A 149 2.91 8.50 13.33
C ASN A 149 1.99 9.65 12.91
N GLU A 150 0.87 9.78 13.61
CA GLU A 150 -0.09 10.87 13.41
C GLU A 150 -0.75 10.97 12.03
N LEU A 151 -0.54 9.99 11.15
CA LEU A 151 -1.03 10.00 9.78
C LEU A 151 -2.57 10.15 9.71
N GLU A 152 -3.28 9.70 10.74
CA GLU A 152 -4.72 9.88 10.86
C GLU A 152 -5.18 11.35 10.99
N LYS A 153 -4.31 12.28 11.37
CA LYS A 153 -4.64 13.72 11.43
C LYS A 153 -5.03 14.28 10.07
N LEU A 154 -4.46 13.73 9.00
CA LEU A 154 -4.75 14.13 7.61
C LEU A 154 -6.04 13.48 7.06
N ASN A 155 -6.68 12.57 7.80
CA ASN A 155 -7.82 11.83 7.28
C ASN A 155 -9.09 12.68 7.23
N ASN A 156 -9.65 12.81 6.03
CA ASN A 156 -10.96 13.42 5.79
C ASN A 156 -11.71 12.66 4.68
N LYS A 157 -13.05 12.78 4.64
CA LYS A 157 -13.87 12.30 3.51
C LYS A 157 -13.45 12.93 2.18
N ARG A 158 -12.99 14.20 2.21
CA ARG A 158 -12.42 14.90 1.05
C ARG A 158 -11.08 15.50 1.46
N MET A 159 -9.99 14.96 0.91
CA MET A 159 -8.63 15.40 1.17
C MET A 159 -8.07 16.15 -0.04
N SER A 160 -7.35 17.23 0.22
CA SER A 160 -6.51 17.92 -0.75
C SER A 160 -5.11 17.99 -0.16
N LEU A 161 -4.19 17.18 -0.67
CA LEU A 161 -2.87 16.96 -0.08
C LEU A 161 -1.79 17.45 -1.04
N ASN A 162 -0.95 18.36 -0.55
CA ASN A 162 0.31 18.71 -1.20
C ASN A 162 1.40 17.78 -0.67
N CYS A 163 2.10 17.11 -1.57
CA CYS A 163 3.05 16.06 -1.27
C CYS A 163 4.40 16.42 -1.91
N VAL A 164 5.44 16.56 -1.10
CA VAL A 164 6.81 16.81 -1.58
C VAL A 164 7.67 15.61 -1.19
N LEU A 165 8.30 15.00 -2.18
CA LEU A 165 9.28 13.92 -1.98
C LEU A 165 10.67 14.45 -2.32
N GLN A 166 11.57 14.37 -1.35
CA GLN A 166 12.96 14.79 -1.50
C GLN A 166 13.86 13.94 -0.60
N ASP A 167 14.96 13.45 -1.15
CA ASP A 167 15.96 12.63 -0.45
C ASP A 167 15.34 11.40 0.24
N GLY A 168 14.24 10.88 -0.32
CA GLY A 168 13.49 9.75 0.20
C GLY A 168 12.44 10.09 1.27
N ASP A 169 12.40 11.32 1.77
CA ASP A 169 11.44 11.80 2.76
C ASP A 169 10.19 12.38 2.11
N LEU A 170 9.03 12.11 2.71
CA LEU A 170 7.74 12.58 2.23
C LEU A 170 7.14 13.60 3.18
N GLN A 171 7.04 14.85 2.73
CA GLN A 171 6.25 15.87 3.41
C GLN A 171 4.82 15.91 2.86
N ILE A 172 3.81 15.86 3.73
CA ILE A 172 2.39 15.94 3.36
C ILE A 172 1.71 17.10 4.11
N THR A 173 1.01 17.96 3.38
CA THR A 173 0.30 19.12 3.93
C THR A 173 -1.14 19.20 3.43
N ASP A 174 -2.11 19.46 4.32
CA ASP A 174 -3.54 19.65 3.99
C ASP A 174 -4.06 21.08 4.25
N GLY A 175 -3.15 22.00 4.61
CA GLY A 175 -3.43 23.39 4.97
C GLY A 175 -3.56 23.64 6.47
N ALA A 176 -3.88 22.61 7.27
CA ALA A 176 -3.94 22.70 8.73
C ALA A 176 -2.84 21.86 9.41
N ASN A 177 -2.50 20.73 8.81
CA ASN A 177 -1.49 19.79 9.28
C ASN A 177 -0.34 19.75 8.29
N ASN A 178 0.87 19.55 8.82
CA ASN A 178 2.09 19.32 8.07
C ASN A 178 2.85 18.15 8.70
N LEU A 179 2.92 17.01 8.00
CA LEU A 179 3.56 15.80 8.50
C LEU A 179 4.77 15.44 7.64
N LEU A 180 5.86 15.06 8.31
CA LEU A 180 7.01 14.43 7.71
C LEU A 180 6.90 12.91 7.89
N ILE A 181 6.99 12.16 6.79
CA ILE A 181 6.90 10.71 6.74
C ILE A 181 8.23 10.17 6.25
N GLU A 182 9.01 9.65 7.18
CA GLU A 182 10.31 9.03 6.90
C GLU A 182 10.14 7.53 6.64
N ARG A 183 11.03 6.97 5.81
CA ARG A 183 11.11 5.53 5.60
C ARG A 183 12.55 5.03 5.60
N GLU A 184 12.76 3.89 6.26
CA GLU A 184 14.03 3.17 6.27
C GLU A 184 13.90 1.94 5.36
N ARG A 185 14.90 1.75 4.48
CA ARG A 185 14.98 0.55 3.64
C ARG A 185 15.59 -0.60 4.44
N LEU A 186 14.88 -1.71 4.52
CA LEU A 186 15.36 -2.94 5.17
C LEU A 186 16.04 -3.88 4.17
N ILE A 187 15.51 -3.98 2.93
CA ILE A 187 16.08 -4.69 1.76
C ILE A 187 15.71 -4.01 0.44
#